data_AF-A0AAJ2BSF6-F1
#
_entry.id   AF-A0AAJ2BSF6-F1
#
_cell.length_a   1.000
_cell.length_b   1.000
_cell.length_c   1.000
_cell.angle_alpha   90.00
_cell.angle_beta   90.00
_cell.angle_gamma   90.00
#
_symmetry.space_group_name_H-M   'P 1'
#
loop_
_entity.id
_entity.type
_entity.pdbx_description
1 polymer ?
#
loop_
_entity_poly.entity_id
_entity_poly.type
_entity_poly.pdbx_seq_one_letter_code
_entity_poly.pdbx_strand_id
1 'polypeptide(L)'
;MSYITTAELAERPGAREIAQQASLPHQMVRDDALMDATLRGTDRSAWTPEQLAAADAALARVQDAVAEAGALIDGHLVQRGYTLPLALPPGSTGRSMVTVWARAITRYLLNKDRMTDESKDPVARDYRDALKLLGLLAAGKFSLGADDPAAPAATGSTDVRFDSAPTVFNRTQLRAFR
;
A
#
# COMPACT_ATOMS: atom_id res chain seq x y z
N MET A 1 -2.50 -9.63 -9.12
CA MET A 1 -3.57 -8.61 -8.99
C MET A 1 -2.95 -7.25 -8.76
N SER A 2 -3.63 -6.13 -9.05
CA SER A 2 -3.08 -4.81 -8.68
C SER A 2 -3.59 -4.36 -7.32
N TYR A 3 -2.66 -4.01 -6.42
CA TYR A 3 -2.94 -3.47 -5.09
C TYR A 3 -2.87 -1.95 -5.00
N ILE A 4 -2.55 -1.30 -6.11
CA ILE A 4 -2.48 0.15 -6.25
C ILE A 4 -2.90 0.56 -7.67
N THR A 5 -3.68 1.61 -7.77
CA THR A 5 -4.15 2.17 -9.03
C THR A 5 -3.22 3.29 -9.51
N THR A 6 -3.24 3.57 -10.81
CA THR A 6 -2.52 4.71 -11.39
C THR A 6 -3.03 6.04 -10.83
N ALA A 7 -4.33 6.14 -10.54
CA ALA A 7 -4.92 7.31 -9.89
C ALA A 7 -4.38 7.53 -8.47
N GLU A 8 -4.21 6.46 -7.68
CA GLU A 8 -3.60 6.57 -6.33
C GLU A 8 -2.12 6.96 -6.41
N LEU A 9 -1.41 6.58 -7.47
CA LEU A 9 -0.04 7.03 -7.73
C LEU A 9 0.03 8.51 -8.12
N ALA A 10 -0.98 8.99 -8.87
CA ALA A 10 -1.13 10.40 -9.20
C ALA A 10 -1.41 11.27 -7.96
N GLU A 11 -2.06 10.72 -6.93
CA GLU A 11 -2.23 11.40 -5.64
C GLU A 11 -0.96 11.35 -4.79
N ARG A 12 -0.31 10.18 -4.71
CA ARG A 12 0.93 9.97 -3.95
C ARG A 12 1.81 8.97 -4.69
N PRO A 13 3.01 9.30 -5.17
CA PRO A 13 3.80 10.48 -4.86
C PRO A 13 3.36 11.76 -5.60
N GLY A 14 2.57 11.66 -6.67
CA GLY A 14 2.22 12.80 -7.51
C GLY A 14 2.56 12.58 -8.98
N ALA A 15 1.76 13.15 -9.88
CA ALA A 15 1.96 13.05 -11.32
C ALA A 15 3.35 13.49 -11.80
N ARG A 16 3.92 14.54 -11.17
CA ARG A 16 5.27 15.04 -11.48
C ARG A 16 6.36 14.01 -11.22
N GLU A 17 6.35 13.38 -10.04
CA GLU A 17 7.36 12.36 -9.69
C GLU A 17 7.23 11.15 -10.62
N ILE A 18 5.99 10.71 -10.88
CA ILE A 18 5.73 9.60 -11.80
C ILE A 18 6.19 9.95 -13.21
N ALA A 19 5.95 11.17 -13.71
CA ALA A 19 6.43 11.61 -15.02
C ALA A 19 7.97 11.50 -15.11
N GLN A 20 8.69 11.94 -14.08
CA GLN A 20 10.15 11.90 -14.06
C GLN A 20 10.70 10.47 -14.02
N GLN A 21 10.06 9.57 -13.28
CA GLN A 21 10.52 8.19 -13.10
C GLN A 21 10.10 7.28 -14.26
N ALA A 22 8.88 7.42 -14.76
CA ALA A 22 8.30 6.54 -15.78
C ALA A 22 8.66 6.95 -17.21
N SER A 23 8.96 8.23 -17.47
CA SER A 23 9.27 8.66 -18.83
C SER A 23 10.63 8.14 -19.31
N LEU A 24 10.72 7.83 -20.60
CA LEU A 24 11.99 7.53 -21.26
C LEU A 24 12.81 8.81 -21.44
N PRO A 25 14.16 8.75 -21.43
CA PRO A 25 15.01 9.94 -21.58
C PRO A 25 14.71 10.78 -22.84
N HIS A 26 14.29 10.14 -23.93
CA HIS A 26 14.01 10.77 -25.21
C HIS A 26 12.52 11.13 -25.42
N GLN A 27 11.64 10.75 -24.49
CA GLN A 27 10.19 10.99 -24.52
C GLN A 27 9.71 11.47 -23.15
N MET A 28 10.42 12.47 -22.60
CA MET A 28 10.11 12.97 -21.27
C MET A 28 8.79 13.72 -21.26
N VAL A 29 7.83 13.26 -20.46
CA VAL A 29 6.58 13.99 -20.20
C VAL A 29 6.93 15.17 -19.29
N ARG A 30 6.90 16.38 -19.85
CA ARG A 30 7.26 17.63 -19.12
C ARG A 30 6.07 18.31 -18.48
N ASP A 31 4.87 18.03 -18.98
CA ASP A 31 3.63 18.62 -18.49
C ASP A 31 3.03 17.72 -17.41
N ASP A 32 3.05 18.21 -16.17
CA ASP A 32 2.53 17.50 -15.02
C ASP A 32 1.00 17.27 -15.13
N ALA A 33 0.27 18.20 -15.76
CA ALA A 33 -1.17 18.10 -15.94
C ALA A 33 -1.54 17.02 -16.97
N LEU A 34 -0.73 16.85 -18.02
CA LEU A 34 -0.87 15.74 -18.96
C LEU A 34 -0.66 14.40 -18.27
N MET A 35 0.36 14.30 -17.41
CA MET A 35 0.62 13.06 -16.69
C MET A 35 -0.49 12.75 -15.67
N ASP A 36 -1.00 13.75 -14.95
CA ASP A 36 -2.13 13.57 -14.01
C ASP A 36 -3.38 13.11 -14.76
N ALA A 37 -3.71 13.75 -15.88
CA ALA A 37 -4.85 13.38 -16.71
C ALA A 37 -4.71 11.95 -17.26
N THR A 38 -3.50 11.55 -17.65
CA THR A 38 -3.19 10.20 -18.14
C THR A 38 -3.34 9.15 -17.04
N LEU A 39 -2.83 9.41 -15.83
CA LEU A 39 -2.92 8.48 -14.72
C LEU A 39 -4.35 8.32 -14.17
N ARG A 40 -5.15 9.41 -14.21
CA ARG A 40 -6.54 9.43 -13.76
C ARG A 40 -7.57 9.07 -14.84
N GLY A 41 -7.15 9.00 -16.10
CA GLY A 41 -8.03 8.71 -17.24
C GLY A 41 -9.02 9.85 -17.55
N THR A 42 -8.64 11.10 -17.31
CA THR A 42 -9.49 12.27 -17.61
C THR A 42 -9.26 12.78 -19.05
N ASP A 43 -9.94 13.86 -19.42
CA ASP A 43 -9.80 14.47 -20.76
C ASP A 43 -8.35 14.89 -21.05
N ARG A 44 -7.91 14.59 -22.28
CA ARG A 44 -6.56 14.86 -22.81
C ARG A 44 -6.56 15.54 -24.17
N SER A 45 -7.69 16.08 -24.64
CA SER A 45 -7.80 16.65 -25.98
C SER A 45 -6.99 17.94 -26.19
N ALA A 46 -6.46 18.54 -25.12
CA ALA A 46 -5.68 19.78 -25.17
C ALA A 46 -4.21 19.60 -25.59
N TRP A 47 -3.69 18.36 -25.58
CA TRP A 47 -2.28 18.06 -25.85
C TRP A 47 -2.07 17.51 -27.26
N THR A 48 -0.86 17.67 -27.80
CA THR A 48 -0.53 17.18 -29.15
C THR A 48 -0.42 15.65 -29.19
N PRO A 49 -0.61 15.01 -30.36
CA PRO A 49 -0.48 13.56 -30.50
C PRO A 49 0.86 13.01 -30.01
N GLU A 50 1.95 13.76 -30.21
CA GLU A 50 3.30 13.36 -29.78
C GLU A 50 3.41 13.37 -28.24
N GLN A 51 2.79 14.36 -27.59
CA GLN A 51 2.74 14.44 -26.13
C GLN A 51 1.90 13.30 -25.56
N LEU A 52 0.75 13.00 -26.19
CA LEU A 52 -0.09 11.87 -25.81
C LEU A 52 0.66 10.54 -25.94
N ALA A 53 1.38 10.32 -27.03
CA ALA A 53 2.17 9.11 -27.23
C ALA A 53 3.25 8.92 -26.17
N ALA A 54 3.95 10.00 -25.77
CA ALA A 54 4.93 9.95 -24.68
C ALA A 54 4.27 9.63 -23.32
N ALA A 55 3.10 10.20 -23.04
CA ALA A 55 2.34 9.94 -21.82
C ALA A 55 1.79 8.51 -21.78
N ASP A 56 1.31 7.98 -22.89
CA ASP A 56 0.82 6.60 -23.00
C ASP A 56 1.96 5.59 -22.84
N ALA A 57 3.15 5.87 -23.39
CA ALA A 57 4.33 5.05 -23.17
C ALA A 57 4.77 5.04 -21.69
N ALA A 58 4.74 6.20 -21.03
CA ALA A 58 5.01 6.29 -19.60
C ALA A 58 3.94 5.53 -18.78
N LEU A 59 2.66 5.64 -19.14
CA LEU A 59 1.56 4.93 -18.49
C LEU A 59 1.74 3.41 -18.58
N ALA A 60 2.11 2.88 -19.75
CA ALA A 60 2.38 1.46 -19.93
C ALA A 60 3.46 0.95 -18.97
N ARG A 61 4.59 1.69 -18.84
CA ARG A 61 5.65 1.33 -17.90
C ARG A 61 5.18 1.38 -16.43
N VAL A 62 4.31 2.32 -16.08
CA VAL A 62 3.69 2.36 -14.73
C VAL A 62 2.81 1.13 -14.52
N GLN A 63 1.98 0.76 -15.49
CA GLN A 63 1.10 -0.41 -15.40
C GLN A 63 1.90 -1.71 -15.26
N ASP A 64 2.99 -1.87 -16.02
CA ASP A 64 3.89 -3.02 -15.91
C ASP A 64 4.52 -3.12 -14.51
N ALA A 65 5.04 -2.00 -13.99
CA ALA A 65 5.63 -1.95 -12.65
C ALA A 65 4.61 -2.24 -11.54
N VAL A 66 3.37 -1.75 -11.70
CA VAL A 66 2.26 -2.03 -10.79
C VAL A 66 1.88 -3.52 -10.82
N ALA A 67 1.84 -4.14 -12.00
CA ALA A 67 1.55 -5.55 -12.16
C ALA A 67 2.66 -6.43 -11.54
N GLU A 68 3.93 -6.08 -11.74
CA GLU A 68 5.08 -6.77 -11.13
C GLU A 68 5.05 -6.65 -9.61
N ALA A 69 4.81 -5.44 -9.08
CA ALA A 69 4.64 -5.23 -7.63
C ALA A 69 3.49 -6.08 -7.06
N GLY A 70 2.39 -6.16 -7.79
CA GLY A 70 1.25 -7.02 -7.46
C GLY A 70 1.62 -8.49 -7.35
N ALA A 71 2.30 -9.03 -8.35
CA ALA A 71 2.74 -10.42 -8.38
C ALA A 71 3.73 -10.76 -7.24
N LEU A 72 4.63 -9.83 -6.90
CA LEU A 72 5.56 -10.00 -5.79
C LEU A 72 4.84 -10.08 -4.44
N ILE A 73 3.87 -9.19 -4.21
CA ILE A 73 3.05 -9.20 -3.00
C ILE A 73 2.19 -10.47 -2.92
N ASP A 74 1.55 -10.85 -4.04
CA ASP A 74 0.76 -12.09 -4.17
C ASP A 74 1.57 -13.31 -3.69
N GLY A 75 2.85 -13.40 -4.07
CA GLY A 75 3.75 -14.49 -3.66
C GLY A 75 3.92 -14.60 -2.13
N HIS A 76 4.12 -13.47 -1.44
CA HIS A 76 4.23 -13.45 0.02
C HIS A 76 2.90 -13.74 0.73
N LEU A 77 1.79 -13.29 0.16
CA LEU A 77 0.46 -13.55 0.69
C LEU A 77 0.09 -15.05 0.61
N VAL A 78 0.38 -15.68 -0.53
CA VAL A 78 0.20 -17.14 -0.71
C VAL A 78 1.05 -17.92 0.28
N GLN A 79 2.31 -17.51 0.48
CA GLN A 79 3.20 -18.16 1.45
C GLN A 79 2.64 -18.12 2.88
N ARG A 80 1.95 -17.04 3.26
CA ARG A 80 1.25 -16.93 4.55
C ARG A 80 -0.06 -17.74 4.61
N GLY A 81 -0.62 -18.12 3.46
CA GLY A 81 -1.86 -18.88 3.36
C GLY A 81 -3.09 -18.03 3.04
N TYR A 82 -2.93 -16.78 2.60
CA TYR A 82 -4.08 -15.99 2.13
C TYR A 82 -4.61 -16.56 0.82
N THR A 83 -5.94 -16.61 0.69
CA THR A 83 -6.59 -16.93 -0.57
C THR A 83 -6.53 -15.73 -1.51
N LEU A 84 -6.05 -15.95 -2.73
CA LEU A 84 -6.05 -14.93 -3.77
C LEU A 84 -7.29 -15.07 -4.68
N PRO A 85 -7.87 -13.97 -5.18
CA PRO A 85 -7.47 -12.58 -4.92
C PRO A 85 -7.81 -12.14 -3.49
N LEU A 86 -6.89 -11.42 -2.85
CA LEU A 86 -7.11 -10.89 -1.50
C LEU A 86 -8.28 -9.89 -1.53
N ALA A 87 -9.33 -10.18 -0.76
CA ALA A 87 -10.47 -9.29 -0.60
C ALA A 87 -10.08 -8.12 0.31
N LEU A 88 -9.80 -6.96 -0.28
CA LEU A 88 -9.58 -5.73 0.48
C LEU A 88 -10.92 -5.13 0.92
N PRO A 89 -11.08 -4.70 2.19
CA PRO A 89 -12.31 -4.08 2.66
C PRO A 89 -12.68 -2.85 1.81
N PRO A 90 -13.97 -2.62 1.49
CA PRO A 90 -14.41 -1.42 0.79
C PRO A 90 -13.95 -0.16 1.52
N GLY A 91 -13.26 0.76 0.83
CA GLY A 91 -12.73 2.00 1.41
C GLY A 91 -11.30 1.92 1.97
N SER A 92 -10.67 0.74 1.96
CA SER A 92 -9.24 0.57 2.23
C SER A 92 -8.34 0.95 1.04
N THR A 93 -8.94 1.24 -0.12
CA THR A 93 -8.29 1.76 -1.33
C THR A 93 -7.42 2.97 -0.97
N GLY A 94 -6.11 2.81 -1.11
CA GLY A 94 -5.12 3.86 -0.86
C GLY A 94 -4.59 3.91 0.58
N ARG A 95 -5.24 3.22 1.52
CA ARG A 95 -4.95 3.25 2.96
C ARG A 95 -4.59 1.90 3.57
N SER A 96 -4.70 0.81 2.80
CA SER A 96 -4.22 -0.51 3.21
C SER A 96 -2.69 -0.55 3.27
N MET A 97 -2.15 -1.33 4.21
CA MET A 97 -0.71 -1.61 4.27
C MET A 97 -0.19 -2.24 2.97
N VAL A 98 -1.02 -3.07 2.33
CA VAL A 98 -0.70 -3.70 1.05
C VAL A 98 -0.54 -2.65 -0.05
N THR A 99 -1.38 -1.62 -0.07
CA THR A 99 -1.27 -0.50 -1.01
C THR A 99 -0.01 0.34 -0.75
N VAL A 100 0.40 0.51 0.52
CA VAL A 100 1.65 1.20 0.87
C VAL A 100 2.87 0.43 0.34
N TRP A 101 2.91 -0.88 0.53
CA TRP A 101 3.99 -1.72 -0.02
C TRP A 101 3.99 -1.72 -1.54
N ALA A 102 2.81 -1.87 -2.17
CA ALA A 102 2.68 -1.81 -3.62
C ALA A 102 3.20 -0.48 -4.18
N ARG A 103 2.92 0.64 -3.50
CA ARG A 103 3.45 1.97 -3.86
C ARG A 103 4.97 2.02 -3.80
N ALA A 104 5.55 1.54 -2.69
CA ALA A 104 7.01 1.56 -2.49
C ALA A 104 7.73 0.71 -3.55
N ILE A 105 7.22 -0.50 -3.80
CA ILE A 105 7.77 -1.42 -4.81
C ILE A 105 7.63 -0.83 -6.21
N THR A 106 6.47 -0.30 -6.58
CA THR A 106 6.25 0.32 -7.90
C THR A 106 7.21 1.49 -8.13
N ARG A 107 7.35 2.40 -7.15
CA ARG A 107 8.29 3.54 -7.25
C ARG A 107 9.73 3.08 -7.45
N TYR A 108 10.14 2.04 -6.73
CA TYR A 108 11.47 1.47 -6.90
C TYR A 108 11.67 0.86 -8.28
N LEU A 109 10.72 0.05 -8.77
CA LEU A 109 10.80 -0.56 -10.10
C LEU A 109 10.89 0.48 -11.22
N LEU A 110 10.23 1.62 -11.07
CA LEU A 110 10.32 2.72 -12.02
C LEU A 110 11.67 3.45 -11.99
N ASN A 111 12.30 3.55 -10.82
CA ASN A 111 13.53 4.34 -10.61
C ASN A 111 14.84 3.52 -10.61
N LYS A 112 14.78 2.19 -10.46
CA LYS A 112 15.96 1.34 -10.21
C LYS A 112 17.10 1.50 -11.22
N ASP A 113 16.78 1.68 -12.50
CA ASP A 113 17.78 1.81 -13.57
C ASP A 113 18.50 3.18 -13.57
N ARG A 114 17.96 4.17 -12.83
CA ARG A 114 18.45 5.54 -12.76
C ARG A 114 19.16 5.86 -11.45
N MET A 115 19.10 4.96 -10.47
CA MET A 115 19.70 5.15 -9.15
C MET A 115 21.22 4.93 -9.21
N THR A 116 21.99 5.96 -8.85
CA THR A 116 23.46 5.87 -8.82
C THR A 116 23.99 5.33 -7.48
N ASP A 117 23.31 5.62 -6.36
CA ASP A 117 23.69 5.16 -5.02
C ASP A 117 22.45 4.68 -4.25
N GLU A 118 22.13 3.41 -4.40
CA GLU A 118 20.96 2.76 -3.79
C GLU A 118 20.96 2.83 -2.26
N SER A 119 22.13 2.94 -1.63
CA SER A 119 22.26 2.94 -0.16
C SER A 119 21.69 4.19 0.51
N LYS A 120 21.67 5.31 -0.22
CA LYS A 120 21.22 6.63 0.28
C LYS A 120 19.87 7.05 -0.29
N ASP A 121 19.33 6.31 -1.26
CA ASP A 121 18.08 6.67 -1.92
C ASP A 121 16.87 6.30 -1.03
N PRO A 122 16.00 7.28 -0.69
CA PRO A 122 14.80 7.02 0.11
C PRO A 122 13.85 5.98 -0.51
N VAL A 123 13.73 5.94 -1.85
CA VAL A 123 12.87 4.99 -2.57
C VAL A 123 13.40 3.57 -2.43
N ALA A 124 14.73 3.39 -2.50
CA ALA A 124 15.35 2.08 -2.27
C ALA A 124 15.24 1.64 -0.80
N ARG A 125 15.30 2.58 0.14
CA ARG A 125 15.03 2.28 1.56
C ARG A 125 13.59 1.80 1.75
N ASP A 126 12.61 2.56 1.26
CA ASP A 126 11.19 2.23 1.40
C ASP A 126 10.85 0.87 0.74
N TYR A 127 11.48 0.54 -0.39
CA TYR A 127 11.39 -0.78 -1.01
C TYR A 127 11.92 -1.91 -0.12
N ARG A 128 13.12 -1.77 0.43
CA ARG A 128 13.70 -2.76 1.35
C ARG A 128 12.86 -2.94 2.60
N ASP A 129 12.32 -1.85 3.15
CA ASP A 129 11.42 -1.90 4.30
C ASP A 129 10.12 -2.63 3.97
N ALA A 130 9.55 -2.39 2.78
CA ALA A 130 8.38 -3.12 2.29
C ALA A 130 8.65 -4.63 2.15
N LEU A 131 9.77 -5.02 1.50
CA LEU A 131 10.16 -6.43 1.39
C LEU A 131 10.38 -7.09 2.75
N LYS A 132 11.00 -6.37 3.69
CA LYS A 132 11.21 -6.88 5.05
C LYS A 132 9.88 -7.13 5.76
N LEU A 133 8.94 -6.19 5.67
CA LEU A 133 7.62 -6.34 6.28
C LEU A 133 6.80 -7.46 5.62
N LEU A 134 6.89 -7.62 4.29
CA LEU A 134 6.31 -8.74 3.56
C LEU A 134 6.93 -10.09 3.99
N GLY A 135 8.24 -10.12 4.23
CA GLY A 135 8.91 -11.29 4.80
C GLY A 135 8.44 -11.61 6.23
N LEU A 136 8.22 -10.58 7.06
CA LEU A 136 7.64 -10.75 8.40
C LEU A 136 6.19 -11.23 8.35
N LEU A 137 5.40 -10.74 7.38
CA LEU A 137 4.04 -11.22 7.12
C LEU A 137 4.05 -12.70 6.75
N ALA A 138 4.88 -13.09 5.78
CA ALA A 138 5.04 -14.49 5.37
C ALA A 138 5.50 -15.38 6.53
N ALA A 139 6.36 -14.86 7.41
CA ALA A 139 6.80 -15.55 8.63
C ALA A 139 5.78 -15.53 9.78
N GLY A 140 4.61 -14.91 9.61
CA GLY A 140 3.57 -14.78 10.64
C GLY A 140 3.90 -13.85 11.80
N LYS A 141 4.93 -13.00 11.66
CA LYS A 141 5.35 -11.99 12.65
C LYS A 141 4.69 -10.64 12.46
N PHE A 142 4.01 -10.44 11.33
CA PHE A 142 3.21 -9.28 11.01
C PHE A 142 1.83 -9.77 10.55
N SER A 143 0.76 -9.09 10.93
CA SER A 143 -0.61 -9.48 10.61
C SER A 143 -1.33 -8.34 9.90
N LEU A 144 -2.16 -8.67 8.90
CA LEU A 144 -2.99 -7.69 8.17
C LEU A 144 -4.33 -7.41 8.86
N GLY A 145 -4.62 -8.07 9.99
CA GLY A 145 -5.84 -7.88 10.75
C GLY A 145 -6.62 -9.18 10.99
N ALA A 146 -7.93 -9.05 11.23
CA ALA A 146 -8.78 -10.13 11.73
C ALA A 146 -8.90 -11.36 10.81
N ASP A 147 -8.66 -11.20 9.50
CA ASP A 147 -8.75 -12.27 8.51
C ASP A 147 -7.38 -12.93 8.20
N ASP A 148 -6.37 -12.72 9.05
CA ASP A 148 -5.06 -13.35 8.86
C ASP A 148 -5.17 -14.88 9.09
N PRO A 149 -4.98 -15.72 8.05
CA PRO A 149 -5.31 -17.14 8.04
C PRO A 149 -4.47 -17.97 9.01
N ALA A 150 -3.34 -17.43 9.45
CA ALA A 150 -2.50 -18.06 10.45
C ALA A 150 -2.17 -17.10 11.59
N ALA A 151 -3.01 -16.07 11.82
CA ALA A 151 -3.06 -15.46 13.14
C ALA A 151 -3.25 -16.61 14.13
N PRO A 152 -2.47 -16.66 15.22
CA PRO A 152 -2.77 -17.62 16.26
C PRO A 152 -4.25 -17.42 16.59
N ALA A 153 -5.04 -18.50 16.48
CA ALA A 153 -6.33 -18.50 17.15
C ALA A 153 -6.07 -17.89 18.52
N ALA A 154 -6.88 -16.93 18.94
CA ALA A 154 -6.82 -16.47 20.32
C ALA A 154 -7.25 -17.65 21.22
N THR A 155 -6.45 -18.70 21.31
CA THR A 155 -6.46 -19.73 22.33
C THR A 155 -5.95 -19.05 23.59
N GLY A 156 -6.83 -18.26 24.21
CA GLY A 156 -6.57 -17.57 25.46
C GLY A 156 -7.28 -16.23 25.59
N SER A 157 -8.52 -16.27 26.09
CA SER A 157 -9.17 -15.19 26.86
C SER A 157 -9.15 -13.75 26.28
N THR A 158 -10.10 -13.41 25.42
CA THR A 158 -10.57 -12.02 25.26
C THR A 158 -12.03 -11.86 25.66
N ASP A 159 -12.50 -12.68 26.60
CA ASP A 159 -13.58 -12.28 27.49
C ASP A 159 -12.94 -11.61 28.71
N VAL A 160 -12.60 -10.33 28.57
CA VAL A 160 -12.18 -9.51 29.72
C VAL A 160 -13.44 -9.20 30.53
N ARG A 161 -13.82 -10.13 31.42
CA ARG A 161 -14.83 -9.86 32.44
C ARG A 161 -14.14 -9.23 33.64
N PHE A 162 -14.41 -7.95 33.86
CA PHE A 162 -14.11 -7.33 35.14
C PHE A 162 -15.11 -7.86 36.16
N ASP A 163 -14.71 -8.88 36.91
CA ASP A 163 -15.42 -9.27 38.13
C ASP A 163 -14.83 -8.45 39.28
N SER A 164 -15.65 -7.57 39.84
CA SER A 164 -15.30 -6.77 41.00
C SER A 164 -15.94 -7.40 42.24
N ALA A 165 -15.18 -7.56 43.33
CA ALA A 165 -15.75 -7.97 44.59
C ALA A 165 -16.93 -7.06 44.96
N PRO A 166 -18.05 -7.60 45.48
CA PRO A 166 -19.20 -6.80 45.85
C PRO A 166 -18.77 -5.72 46.84
N THR A 167 -19.22 -4.48 46.63
CA THR A 167 -18.83 -3.33 47.45
C THR A 167 -19.10 -3.61 48.93
N VAL A 168 -18.04 -3.70 49.73
CA VAL A 168 -18.12 -4.01 51.19
C VAL A 168 -18.86 -2.93 51.97
N PHE A 169 -18.92 -1.71 51.41
CA PHE A 169 -19.67 -0.58 51.95
C PHE A 169 -20.63 -0.05 50.89
N ASN A 170 -21.89 -0.45 50.96
CA ASN A 170 -22.94 0.18 50.16
C ASN A 170 -23.67 1.28 50.98
N ARG A 171 -24.35 2.18 50.27
CA ARG A 171 -25.10 3.29 50.89
C ARG A 171 -26.18 2.80 51.86
N THR A 172 -26.63 1.56 51.74
CA THR A 172 -27.61 0.92 52.62
C THR A 172 -26.97 0.50 53.96
N GLN A 173 -25.74 -0.04 53.94
CA GLN A 173 -24.96 -0.45 55.11
C GLN A 173 -24.43 0.75 55.91
N LEU A 174 -24.15 1.88 55.25
CA LEU A 174 -23.72 3.13 55.90
C LEU A 174 -24.85 3.85 56.66
N ARG A 175 -26.12 3.44 56.51
CA ARG A 175 -27.24 4.02 57.28
C ARG A 175 -27.30 3.55 58.73
N ALA A 176 -26.65 2.43 59.07
CA ALA A 176 -26.64 1.89 60.42
C ALA A 176 -25.58 2.53 61.35
N PHE A 177 -24.66 3.31 60.79
CA PHE A 177 -23.58 4.00 61.52
C PHE A 177 -23.85 5.50 61.70
N ARG A 178 -25.10 5.93 61.56
CA ARG A 178 -25.50 7.34 61.67
C ARG A 178 -26.63 7.53 62.68
#